data_AF-A0AAV1QS68-F1
#
_entry.id   AF-A0AAV1QS68-F1
#
_cell.length_a   1.000
_cell.length_b   1.000
_cell.length_c   1.000
_cell.angle_alpha   90.00
_cell.angle_beta   90.00
_cell.angle_gamma   90.00
#
_symmetry.space_group_name_H-M   'P 1'
#
loop_
_entity.id
_entity.type
_entity.pdbx_description
1 polymer ?
#
loop_
_entity_poly.entity_id
_entity_poly.type
_entity_poly.pdbx_seq_one_letter_code
_entity_poly.pdbx_strand_id
1 'polypeptide(L)' 'MIPPGKGRGIPYFYMTILDPTAKNALQDQRSSFTISEYSLGTCGKKDPENPSCAKITLTGKESN' A
#
# COMPACT_ATOMS: atom_id res chain seq x y z
N MET A 1 -1.45 19.59 -0.17
CA MET A 1 -2.53 18.58 -0.12
C MET A 1 -3.08 18.41 -1.52
N ILE A 2 -3.07 17.21 -2.10
CA ILE A 2 -3.72 16.96 -3.40
C ILE A 2 -5.24 17.00 -3.18
N PRO A 3 -6.02 17.77 -3.97
CA PRO A 3 -7.47 17.82 -3.83
C PRO A 3 -8.11 16.43 -4.00
N PRO A 4 -9.23 16.13 -3.31
CA PRO A 4 -10.00 14.92 -3.54
C PRO A 4 -10.30 14.72 -5.04
N GLY A 5 -10.13 13.49 -5.55
CA GLY A 5 -10.34 13.17 -6.96
C GLY A 5 -9.22 13.58 -7.94
N LYS A 6 -8.12 14.17 -7.45
CA LYS A 6 -6.93 14.54 -8.27
C LYS A 6 -5.69 13.68 -7.94
N GLY A 7 -5.90 12.51 -7.35
CA GLY A 7 -4.82 11.58 -7.01
C GLY A 7 -4.03 11.13 -8.24
N ARG A 8 -2.71 10.99 -8.10
CA ARG A 8 -1.80 10.55 -9.18
C ARG A 8 -1.39 9.08 -9.09
N GLY A 9 -1.90 8.34 -8.10
CA GLY A 9 -1.55 6.94 -7.87
C GLY A 9 -0.20 6.71 -7.19
N ILE A 10 0.40 7.74 -6.59
CA ILE A 10 1.67 7.62 -5.85
C ILE A 10 1.34 7.44 -4.35
N PRO A 11 1.70 6.30 -3.73
CA PRO A 11 1.54 6.13 -2.29
C PRO A 11 2.57 6.98 -1.53
N TYR A 12 2.14 7.63 -0.45
CA TYR A 12 3.00 8.34 0.49
C TYR A 12 2.75 7.78 1.89
N PHE A 13 3.83 7.53 2.64
CA PHE A 13 3.76 6.97 3.98
C PHE A 13 4.28 7.98 5.00
N TYR A 14 3.62 8.06 6.15
CA TYR A 14 4.13 8.78 7.31
C TYR A 14 4.65 7.75 8.31
N MET A 15 5.98 7.65 8.41
CA MET A 15 6.66 6.66 9.23
C MET A 15 7.69 7.32 10.13
N THR A 16 7.95 6.70 11.27
CA THR A 16 9.06 7.05 12.16
C THR A 16 10.21 6.07 11.95
N ILE A 17 11.45 6.53 12.08
CA ILE A 17 12.63 5.65 12.07
C ILE A 17 12.68 4.67 13.25
N LEU A 18 11.76 4.78 14.22
CA LEU A 18 11.59 3.78 15.27
C LEU A 18 10.83 2.54 14.78
N ASP A 19 10.05 2.66 13.71
CA ASP A 19 9.30 1.57 13.10
C ASP A 19 10.25 0.60 12.38
N PRO A 20 10.11 -0.73 12.56
CA PRO A 20 10.95 -1.71 11.89
C PRO A 20 10.93 -1.60 10.35
N THR A 21 9.79 -1.23 9.75
CA THR A 21 9.65 -1.07 8.29
C THR A 21 10.55 0.06 7.79
N ALA A 22 10.52 1.21 8.46
CA ALA A 22 11.37 2.34 8.14
C ALA A 22 12.86 2.02 8.35
N LYS A 23 13.21 1.33 9.44
CA LYS A 23 14.59 0.87 9.68
C LYS A 23 15.09 -0.07 8.60
N ASN A 24 14.26 -1.02 8.18
CA ASN A 24 14.60 -1.96 7.12
C ASN A 24 14.77 -1.24 5.78
N ALA A 25 13.90 -0.27 5.46
CA ALA A 25 13.99 0.54 4.25
C ALA A 25 15.28 1.40 4.17
N LEU A 26 15.87 1.78 5.31
CA LEU A 26 17.17 2.46 5.36
C LEU A 26 18.35 1.53 5.01
N GLN A 27 18.20 0.21 5.22
CA GLN A 27 19.23 -0.78 4.89
C GLN A 27 19.06 -1.32 3.46
N ASP A 28 17.81 -1.62 3.06
CA ASP A 28 17.43 -2.03 1.72
C ASP A 28 16.11 -1.35 1.34
N GLN A 29 16.17 -0.45 0.37
CA GLN A 29 15.02 0.34 -0.05
C GLN A 29 13.99 -0.48 -0.84
N ARG A 30 14.28 -1.72 -1.26
CA ARG A 30 13.32 -2.54 -2.01
C ARG A 30 12.15 -2.94 -1.13
N SER A 31 10.96 -2.51 -1.51
CA SER A 31 9.73 -2.74 -0.78
C SER A 31 8.62 -3.21 -1.73
N SER A 32 7.59 -3.80 -1.12
CA SER A 32 6.33 -4.08 -1.78
C SER A 32 5.18 -3.61 -0.90
N PHE A 33 4.20 -2.96 -1.49
CA PHE A 33 3.00 -2.49 -0.83
C PHE A 33 1.77 -3.14 -1.48
N THR A 34 0.95 -3.82 -0.68
CA THR A 34 -0.27 -4.47 -1.16
C THR A 34 -1.48 -3.79 -0.56
N ILE A 35 -2.47 -3.46 -1.41
CA ILE A 35 -3.77 -2.97 -0.98
C ILE A 35 -4.86 -3.94 -1.44
N SER A 36 -5.85 -4.18 -0.58
CA SER A 36 -6.98 -5.08 -0.85
C SER A 36 -8.30 -4.32 -0.86
N GLU A 37 -9.10 -4.58 -1.90
CA GLU A 37 -10.47 -4.10 -2.04
C GLU A 37 -11.35 -4.55 -0.87
N TYR A 38 -11.01 -5.65 -0.19
CA TYR A 38 -11.78 -6.17 0.93
C TYR A 38 -12.05 -5.11 2.01
N SER A 39 -11.04 -4.28 2.30
CA SER A 39 -11.15 -3.20 3.28
C SER A 39 -12.15 -2.09 2.90
N LEU A 40 -12.50 -1.98 1.62
CA LEU A 40 -13.53 -1.05 1.12
C LEU A 40 -14.95 -1.60 1.26
N GLY A 41 -15.10 -2.89 1.58
CA GLY A 41 -16.41 -3.57 1.69
C GLY A 41 -17.11 -3.83 0.35
N THR A 42 -16.47 -3.53 -0.78
CA THR A 42 -17.04 -3.71 -2.13
C THR A 42 -16.94 -5.15 -2.64
N CYS A 43 -16.18 -6.01 -1.96
CA CYS A 43 -16.10 -7.46 -2.26
C CYS A 43 -17.36 -8.26 -1.88
N GLY A 44 -18.36 -7.63 -1.25
CA GLY A 44 -19.61 -8.29 -0.84
C GLY A 44 -19.41 -9.30 0.27
N LYS A 45 -19.97 -10.51 0.12
CA LYS A 45 -19.84 -11.62 1.08
C LYS A 45 -18.72 -12.62 0.72
N LYS A 46 -17.90 -12.29 -0.27
CA LYS A 46 -16.84 -13.18 -0.74
C LYS A 46 -15.71 -13.18 0.26
N ASP A 47 -15.00 -14.31 0.30
CA ASP A 47 -13.76 -14.44 1.04
C ASP A 47 -12.71 -13.42 0.53
N PRO A 48 -11.91 -12.79 1.41
CA PRO A 48 -10.87 -11.83 1.01
C PRO A 48 -9.86 -12.36 -0.01
N GLU A 49 -9.61 -13.68 -0.02
CA GLU A 49 -8.68 -14.34 -0.93
C GLU A 49 -9.32 -14.74 -2.26
N ASN A 50 -10.63 -14.56 -2.40
CA ASN A 50 -11.33 -14.81 -3.66
C ASN A 50 -10.72 -13.95 -4.78
N PRO A 51 -10.35 -14.51 -5.95
CA PRO A 51 -9.69 -13.76 -7.02
C PRO A 51 -10.57 -12.67 -7.65
N SER A 52 -11.89 -12.69 -7.41
CA SER A 52 -12.80 -11.61 -7.81
C SER A 52 -12.89 -10.46 -6.80
N CYS A 53 -12.21 -10.56 -5.65
CA CYS A 53 -11.97 -9.46 -4.73
C CYS A 53 -10.57 -8.89 -5.03
N ALA A 54 -10.50 -7.66 -5.54
CA ALA A 54 -9.26 -7.15 -6.11
C ALA A 54 -8.19 -6.92 -5.04
N LYS A 55 -6.95 -7.26 -5.38
CA LYS A 55 -5.75 -6.92 -4.59
C LYS A 55 -4.62 -6.56 -5.53
N ILE A 56 -3.90 -5.50 -5.20
CA ILE A 56 -2.84 -4.94 -6.05
C ILE A 56 -1.59 -4.83 -5.21
N THR A 57 -0.49 -5.40 -5.69
CA THR A 57 0.84 -5.28 -5.10
C THR A 57 1.70 -4.38 -5.97
N LEU A 58 2.13 -3.26 -5.42
CA LEU A 58 3.12 -2.37 -6.01
C LEU A 58 4.49 -2.76 -5.47
N THR A 59 5.45 -3.02 -6.35
CA THR A 59 6.84 -3.30 -5.96
C THR A 59 7.73 -2.19 -6.46
N GLY A 60 8.64 -1.72 -5.62
CA GLY A 60 9.49 -0.59 -5.97
C GLY A 60 10.59 -0.34 -4.94
N LYS A 61 11.12 0.88 -4.96
CA LYS A 61 12.02 1.37 -3.92
C LYS A 61 11.36 2.52 -3.18
N GLU A 62 11.45 2.50 -1.86
CA GLU A 62 11.14 3.68 -1.05
C GLU A 62 12.14 4.80 -1.41
N SER A 63 11.62 5.94 -1.87
CA SER A 63 12.44 7.11 -2.17
C SER A 63 12.63 7.89 -0.87
N ASN A 64 13.88 7.95 -0.39
CA ASN A 64 14.27 8.75 0.78
C ASN A 64 14.46 10.22 0.40
#